data_AF-A0A162ZPS5-F1
#
_entry.id   AF-A0A162ZPS5-F1
#
_cell.length_a   1.000
_cell.length_b   1.000
_cell.length_c   1.000
_cell.angle_alpha   90.00
_cell.angle_beta   90.00
_cell.angle_gamma   90.00
#
_symmetry.space_group_name_H-M   'P 1'
#
loop_
_entity.id
_entity.type
_entity.pdbx_description
1 polymer ?
#
loop_
_entity_poly.entity_id
_entity_poly.type
_entity_poly.pdbx_seq_one_letter_code
_entity_poly.pdbx_strand_id
1 'polypeptide(L)'
;MKTLPIYICLFLLFISCSNDDDDRVLSDFNEITSFSINEQQGAIDNKIITLELAAGTDITALTPVIEHTGESIAPENGSTQDFTSPVVYTVVAENGDTQEFTVIVTITESEPSDLNEITSFSINEEQGTIDNNTITLEFDTGTDITALIPVIEHTGLTIVPAVGLAQDFTNPLVYTVVAENGDTQEFTVNVTVRLGTASGIEFITTWSAKEITIPTNPALTYNYNVDWDNDGVVDESGINGDITHSFDVDKEHTIRITGTFPSIQFDNATNTGDDGAKKIISVDQWGTGTWLSMEKSFAECTNLKVPATDVPDLSNVSSLGFMFIGASIANPDVSNWDISNVTNLVGMFSSARLANPDVSKWDTSNVTEMFGMFLFASSANPDISNWNISNVTDAGSMFSSSAFSTENYDKLLISFANQTRQNDVDFAVSRTTFCSDEAAVARATLISESNWDIRDGGRDPQCE
;
A
#
# COMPACT_ATOMS: atom_id res chain seq x y z
N MET A 1 28.97 84.95 -39.30
CA MET A 1 29.70 84.73 -38.02
C MET A 1 30.63 83.56 -38.27
N LYS A 2 31.91 83.83 -38.59
CA LYS A 2 33.09 83.77 -37.68
C LYS A 2 33.38 82.30 -37.27
N THR A 3 34.50 81.65 -37.59
CA THR A 3 35.85 82.12 -37.99
C THR A 3 36.68 80.98 -38.60
N LEU A 4 37.59 81.39 -39.49
CA LEU A 4 38.72 80.68 -40.14
C LEU A 4 39.86 80.30 -39.15
N PRO A 5 40.89 79.49 -39.51
CA PRO A 5 42.02 79.91 -40.39
C PRO A 5 42.54 78.82 -41.38
N ILE A 6 42.78 79.13 -42.67
CA ILE A 6 44.09 79.42 -43.34
C ILE A 6 45.30 78.65 -42.80
N TYR A 7 45.94 77.82 -43.66
CA TYR A 7 47.31 78.07 -44.12
C TYR A 7 47.60 77.45 -45.50
N ILE A 8 48.25 78.29 -46.31
CA ILE A 8 48.77 78.10 -47.67
C ILE A 8 50.08 77.28 -47.60
N CYS A 9 50.33 76.41 -48.57
CA CYS A 9 51.68 76.27 -49.11
C CYS A 9 51.67 75.79 -50.57
N LEU A 10 52.05 76.72 -51.44
CA LEU A 10 52.31 76.55 -52.87
C LEU A 10 53.82 76.24 -53.00
N PHE A 11 54.20 75.17 -53.67
CA PHE A 11 55.54 75.06 -54.27
C PHE A 11 55.46 74.34 -55.60
N LEU A 12 55.54 75.13 -56.67
CA LEU A 12 55.95 74.69 -58.00
C LEU A 12 57.48 74.58 -58.00
N LEU A 13 58.03 73.44 -58.42
CA LEU A 13 59.36 73.40 -59.03
C LEU A 13 59.35 72.43 -60.22
N PHE A 14 59.94 72.91 -61.31
CA PHE A 14 60.04 72.32 -62.64
C PHE A 14 61.42 71.61 -62.81
N ILE A 15 61.50 70.71 -63.80
CA ILE A 15 62.72 70.17 -64.50
C ILE A 15 63.44 69.04 -63.74
N SER A 16 63.91 67.90 -64.30
CA SER A 16 64.22 67.42 -65.66
C SER A 16 64.23 65.88 -65.70
N CYS A 17 64.15 65.31 -66.90
CA CYS A 17 64.37 63.90 -67.23
C CYS A 17 65.56 63.22 -66.50
N SER A 18 65.30 62.03 -65.95
CA SER A 18 66.26 60.91 -65.89
C SER A 18 65.53 59.68 -66.42
N ASN A 19 66.11 59.01 -67.41
CA ASN A 19 65.77 57.62 -67.72
C ASN A 19 66.43 56.78 -66.63
N ASP A 20 65.67 56.39 -65.62
CA ASP A 20 65.98 55.24 -64.79
C ASP A 20 64.79 54.29 -64.97
N ASP A 21 65.07 53.08 -65.43
CA ASP A 21 64.13 51.95 -65.33
C ASP A 21 63.70 51.89 -63.86
N ASP A 22 62.46 52.27 -63.59
CA ASP A 22 61.84 52.10 -62.29
C ASP A 22 61.59 50.59 -62.13
N ASP A 23 62.63 49.88 -61.67
CA ASP A 23 62.53 48.53 -61.12
C ASP A 23 61.62 48.62 -59.89
N ARG A 24 60.30 48.68 -60.15
CA ARG A 24 59.29 48.62 -59.11
C ARG A 24 59.45 47.28 -58.40
N VAL A 25 59.92 47.31 -57.16
CA VAL A 25 59.96 46.13 -56.30
C VAL A 25 58.51 45.70 -56.03
N LEU A 26 58.09 44.60 -56.66
CA LEU A 26 56.77 44.02 -56.48
C LEU A 26 56.68 43.40 -55.07
N SER A 27 55.58 43.61 -54.35
CA SER A 27 55.42 43.10 -52.98
C SER A 27 55.28 41.58 -52.95
N ASP A 28 55.79 40.95 -51.89
CA ASP A 28 55.69 39.51 -51.59
C ASP A 28 54.50 39.16 -50.68
N PHE A 29 53.60 40.12 -50.40
CA PHE A 29 52.45 39.91 -49.53
C PHE A 29 51.44 38.92 -50.13
N ASN A 30 51.15 37.84 -49.41
CA ASN A 30 50.20 36.79 -49.83
C ASN A 30 49.46 36.14 -48.65
N GLU A 31 49.13 36.91 -47.62
CA GLU A 31 48.47 36.41 -46.41
C GLU A 31 46.95 36.59 -46.46
N ILE A 32 46.19 35.62 -45.91
CA ILE A 32 44.76 35.82 -45.58
C ILE A 32 44.70 36.46 -44.19
N THR A 33 44.09 37.66 -44.11
CA THR A 33 43.97 38.43 -42.85
C THR A 33 42.62 38.23 -42.17
N SER A 34 41.60 37.82 -42.92
CA SER A 34 40.29 37.47 -42.38
C SER A 34 39.60 36.45 -43.27
N PHE A 35 38.88 35.52 -42.65
CA PHE A 35 38.01 34.58 -43.31
C PHE A 35 36.73 34.44 -42.47
N SER A 36 35.57 34.53 -43.10
CA SER A 36 34.30 34.32 -42.43
C SER A 36 33.24 33.69 -43.33
N ILE A 37 32.32 32.93 -42.74
CA ILE A 37 31.10 32.44 -43.40
C ILE A 37 29.94 32.75 -42.47
N ASN A 38 28.82 33.25 -43.01
CA ASN A 38 27.64 33.61 -42.21
C ASN A 38 27.97 34.47 -40.98
N GLU A 39 28.86 35.45 -41.15
CA GLU A 39 29.36 36.36 -40.09
C GLU A 39 30.20 35.69 -38.98
N GLN A 40 30.42 34.37 -39.03
CA GLN A 40 31.33 33.68 -38.11
C GLN A 40 32.75 33.70 -38.65
N GLN A 41 33.68 34.13 -37.80
CA GLN A 41 35.08 34.31 -38.15
C GLN A 41 35.88 33.02 -37.93
N GLY A 42 36.64 32.61 -38.94
CA GLY A 42 37.55 31.47 -38.86
C GLY A 42 38.81 31.83 -38.09
N ALA A 43 39.31 30.90 -37.27
CA ALA A 43 40.59 31.02 -36.60
C ALA A 43 41.71 30.68 -37.59
N ILE A 44 42.64 31.63 -37.80
CA ILE A 44 43.77 31.47 -38.71
C ILE A 44 44.99 31.10 -37.86
N ASP A 45 45.53 29.89 -38.05
CA ASP A 45 46.75 29.43 -37.40
C ASP A 45 47.64 28.70 -38.43
N ASN A 46 48.86 29.21 -38.62
CA ASN A 46 49.88 28.61 -39.50
C ASN A 46 49.34 28.10 -40.84
N LYS A 47 48.57 28.94 -41.56
CA LYS A 47 47.96 28.67 -42.88
C LYS A 47 46.80 27.66 -42.87
N ILE A 48 46.32 27.28 -41.69
CA ILE A 48 45.07 26.53 -41.54
C ILE A 48 44.02 27.50 -40.99
N ILE A 49 42.83 27.45 -41.58
CA ILE A 49 41.68 28.23 -41.14
C ILE A 49 40.63 27.24 -40.63
N THR A 50 40.33 27.27 -39.34
CA THR A 50 39.28 26.44 -38.74
C THR A 50 38.06 27.29 -38.47
N LEU A 51 36.88 26.82 -38.90
CA LEU A 51 35.62 27.49 -38.68
C LEU A 51 34.57 26.47 -38.22
N GLU A 52 34.02 26.69 -37.03
CA GLU A 52 32.93 25.87 -36.52
C GLU A 52 31.59 26.57 -36.76
N LEU A 53 30.64 25.89 -37.40
CA LEU A 53 29.29 26.38 -37.70
C LEU A 53 28.25 25.63 -36.86
N ALA A 54 27.08 26.24 -36.68
CA ALA A 54 26.00 25.69 -35.86
C ALA A 54 25.44 24.35 -36.40
N ALA A 55 24.95 23.50 -35.48
CA ALA A 55 24.27 22.24 -35.79
C ALA A 55 23.21 22.40 -36.90
N GLY A 56 23.22 21.48 -37.87
CA GLY A 56 22.28 21.47 -39.00
C GLY A 56 22.58 22.47 -40.14
N THR A 57 23.69 23.21 -40.09
CA THR A 57 24.11 24.07 -41.21
C THR A 57 24.49 23.21 -42.42
N ASP A 58 23.92 23.50 -43.59
CA ASP A 58 24.33 22.88 -44.85
C ASP A 58 25.67 23.47 -45.33
N ILE A 59 26.72 22.65 -45.32
CA ILE A 59 28.09 23.05 -45.69
C ILE A 59 28.46 22.70 -47.13
N THR A 60 27.51 22.20 -47.94
CA THR A 60 27.78 21.80 -49.33
C THR A 60 27.86 22.96 -50.31
N ALA A 61 27.36 24.15 -49.92
CA ALA A 61 27.33 25.34 -50.76
C ALA A 61 27.36 26.62 -49.93
N LEU A 62 28.56 27.03 -49.48
CA LEU A 62 28.78 28.23 -48.67
C LEU A 62 29.61 29.27 -49.40
N THR A 63 29.33 30.54 -49.13
CA THR A 63 30.03 31.68 -49.73
C THR A 63 30.84 32.41 -48.65
N PRO A 64 32.17 32.27 -48.62
CA PRO A 64 33.00 32.95 -47.64
C PRO A 64 33.31 34.40 -48.04
N VAL A 65 33.53 35.23 -47.01
CA VAL A 65 34.09 36.57 -47.13
C VAL A 65 35.54 36.53 -46.65
N ILE A 66 36.45 36.88 -47.55
CA ILE A 66 37.89 36.75 -47.37
C ILE A 66 38.56 38.11 -47.54
N GLU A 67 39.40 38.51 -46.59
CA GLU A 67 40.34 39.62 -46.73
C GLU A 67 41.75 39.06 -46.85
N HIS A 68 42.52 39.53 -47.84
CA HIS A 68 43.89 39.08 -48.09
C HIS A 68 44.79 40.24 -48.53
N THR A 69 46.10 40.04 -48.42
CA THR A 69 47.12 41.06 -48.77
C THR A 69 47.71 40.89 -50.17
N GLY A 70 47.46 39.76 -50.84
CA GLY A 70 47.95 39.49 -52.21
C GLY A 70 47.19 40.20 -53.33
N GLU A 71 47.75 40.14 -54.54
CA GLU A 71 47.16 40.68 -55.76
C GLU A 71 45.88 39.92 -56.16
N SER A 72 45.85 38.60 -55.93
CA SER A 72 44.67 37.77 -56.20
C SER A 72 44.56 36.59 -55.24
N ILE A 73 43.37 35.97 -55.20
CA ILE A 73 43.08 34.76 -54.43
C ILE A 73 42.24 33.79 -55.29
N ALA A 74 42.54 32.50 -55.23
CA ALA A 74 41.78 31.45 -55.89
C ALA A 74 41.48 30.30 -54.90
N PRO A 75 40.22 29.84 -54.74
CA PRO A 75 38.99 30.38 -55.32
C PRO A 75 38.74 31.86 -55.01
N GLU A 76 37.98 32.53 -55.89
CA GLU A 76 37.69 33.97 -55.72
C GLU A 76 36.91 34.21 -54.43
N ASN A 77 37.20 35.35 -53.77
CA ASN A 77 36.41 35.83 -52.63
C ASN A 77 34.93 35.93 -53.01
N GLY A 78 34.04 35.36 -52.19
CA GLY A 78 32.61 35.32 -52.47
C GLY A 78 32.15 34.20 -53.44
N SER A 79 33.05 33.31 -53.89
CA SER A 79 32.64 32.13 -54.68
C SER A 79 32.04 31.04 -53.79
N THR A 80 30.99 30.37 -54.26
CA THR A 80 30.38 29.24 -53.55
C THR A 80 31.32 28.04 -53.54
N GLN A 81 31.54 27.46 -52.35
CA GLN A 81 32.38 26.27 -52.14
C GLN A 81 31.64 25.20 -51.34
N ASP A 82 32.03 23.95 -51.57
CA ASP A 82 31.63 22.77 -50.79
C ASP A 82 32.70 22.49 -49.73
N PHE A 83 32.32 22.60 -48.45
CA PHE A 83 33.21 22.37 -47.32
C PHE A 83 33.01 21.01 -46.64
N THR A 84 32.33 20.06 -47.29
CA THR A 84 32.29 18.65 -46.83
C THR A 84 33.67 17.99 -46.80
N SER A 85 34.66 18.61 -47.44
CA SER A 85 36.09 18.33 -47.32
C SER A 85 36.88 19.64 -47.22
N PRO A 86 38.12 19.64 -46.71
CA PRO A 86 38.92 20.86 -46.61
C PRO A 86 39.13 21.53 -47.98
N VAL A 87 38.97 22.86 -48.02
CA VAL A 87 39.11 23.66 -49.24
C VAL A 87 40.41 24.46 -49.19
N VAL A 88 41.22 24.42 -50.25
CA VAL A 88 42.48 25.16 -50.34
C VAL A 88 42.28 26.47 -51.09
N TYR A 89 42.75 27.57 -50.51
CA TYR A 89 42.82 28.90 -51.11
C TYR A 89 44.28 29.27 -51.38
N THR A 90 44.60 29.67 -52.61
CA THR A 90 45.92 30.14 -53.02
C THR A 90 45.88 31.66 -53.20
N VAL A 91 46.65 32.38 -52.39
CA VAL A 91 46.86 33.83 -52.51
C VAL A 91 48.13 34.07 -53.33
N VAL A 92 48.06 34.92 -54.35
CA VAL A 92 49.18 35.27 -55.23
C VAL A 92 49.62 36.70 -54.94
N ALA A 93 50.90 36.89 -54.60
CA ALA A 93 51.53 38.20 -54.40
C ALA A 93 51.82 38.91 -55.73
N GLU A 94 52.08 40.22 -55.68
CA GLU A 94 52.38 41.03 -56.87
C GLU A 94 53.67 40.57 -57.58
N ASN A 95 54.63 39.99 -56.84
CA ASN A 95 55.86 39.42 -57.39
C ASN A 95 55.67 38.01 -58.00
N GLY A 96 54.47 37.44 -57.92
CA GLY A 96 54.13 36.10 -58.39
C GLY A 96 54.29 34.97 -57.37
N ASP A 97 54.77 35.24 -56.15
CA ASP A 97 54.87 34.24 -55.09
C ASP A 97 53.49 33.83 -54.59
N THR A 98 53.30 32.53 -54.35
CA THR A 98 51.99 31.98 -53.94
C THR A 98 52.02 31.42 -52.53
N GLN A 99 50.95 31.62 -51.77
CA GLN A 99 50.73 31.01 -50.46
C GLN A 99 49.38 30.31 -50.39
N GLU A 100 49.39 29.05 -49.98
CA GLU A 100 48.18 28.24 -49.78
C GLU A 100 47.69 28.32 -48.33
N PHE A 101 46.37 28.34 -48.17
CA PHE A 101 45.63 28.25 -46.91
C PHE A 101 44.60 27.14 -46.99
N THR A 102 44.54 26.26 -46.00
CA THR A 102 43.55 25.18 -45.93
C THR A 102 42.42 25.56 -44.99
N VAL A 103 41.21 25.64 -45.49
CA VAL A 103 39.99 25.90 -44.71
C VAL A 103 39.32 24.60 -44.33
N ILE A 104 39.06 24.41 -43.04
CA ILE A 104 38.33 23.28 -42.47
C ILE A 104 37.08 23.83 -41.78
N VAL A 105 35.91 23.39 -42.23
CA VAL A 105 34.63 23.73 -41.60
C VAL A 105 34.10 22.52 -40.84
N THR A 106 33.72 22.70 -39.58
CA THR A 106 33.08 21.68 -38.74
C THR A 106 31.69 22.13 -38.30
N ILE A 107 30.81 21.19 -37.96
CA ILE A 107 29.47 21.46 -37.44
C ILE A 107 29.43 20.99 -35.97
N THR A 108 28.87 21.79 -35.07
CA THR A 108 28.65 21.39 -33.66
C THR A 108 27.58 20.28 -33.58
N GLU A 109 27.81 19.21 -32.82
CA GLU A 109 26.77 18.20 -32.53
C GLU A 109 25.77 18.76 -31.51
N SER A 110 24.48 18.40 -31.62
CA SER A 110 23.48 18.74 -30.60
C SER A 110 23.65 17.83 -29.39
N GLU A 111 23.74 18.41 -28.19
CA GLU A 111 23.76 17.66 -26.94
C GLU A 111 22.50 16.79 -26.79
N PRO A 112 22.63 15.50 -26.42
CA PRO A 112 21.48 14.63 -26.20
C PRO A 112 20.63 15.14 -25.03
N SER A 113 19.32 15.04 -25.15
CA SER A 113 18.40 15.51 -24.09
C SER A 113 18.55 14.71 -22.79
N ASP A 114 18.47 15.39 -21.66
CA ASP A 114 18.46 14.85 -20.30
C ASP A 114 17.04 14.63 -19.73
N LEU A 115 15.99 14.88 -20.54
CA LEU A 115 14.61 14.79 -20.10
C LEU A 115 14.19 13.34 -19.80
N ASN A 116 13.66 13.08 -18.61
CA ASN A 116 13.24 11.75 -18.15
C ASN A 116 12.01 11.77 -17.21
N GLU A 117 11.08 12.69 -17.42
CA GLU A 117 9.90 12.86 -16.57
C GLU A 117 8.68 12.05 -17.06
N ILE A 118 7.82 11.61 -16.13
CA ILE A 118 6.44 11.20 -16.41
C ILE A 118 5.55 12.43 -16.27
N THR A 119 4.86 12.79 -17.34
CA THR A 119 4.02 14.02 -17.42
C THR A 119 2.53 13.74 -17.23
N SER A 120 2.10 12.51 -17.47
CA SER A 120 0.73 12.06 -17.24
C SER A 120 0.73 10.56 -16.98
N PHE A 121 -0.12 10.13 -16.06
CA PHE A 121 -0.37 8.73 -15.76
C PHE A 121 -1.85 8.54 -15.46
N SER A 122 -2.48 7.60 -16.14
CA SER A 122 -3.88 7.25 -15.89
C SER A 122 -4.14 5.77 -16.12
N ILE A 123 -5.13 5.22 -15.44
CA ILE A 123 -5.59 3.85 -15.62
C ILE A 123 -7.12 3.89 -15.64
N ASN A 124 -7.76 3.26 -16.63
CA ASN A 124 -9.24 3.22 -16.76
C ASN A 124 -9.91 4.62 -16.65
N GLU A 125 -9.31 5.64 -17.26
CA GLU A 125 -9.76 7.05 -17.22
C GLU A 125 -9.56 7.78 -15.88
N GLU A 126 -9.20 7.08 -14.79
CA GLU A 126 -8.77 7.69 -13.52
C GLU A 126 -7.37 8.30 -13.65
N GLN A 127 -7.22 9.56 -13.24
CA GLN A 127 -5.97 10.31 -13.33
C GLN A 127 -5.13 10.15 -12.07
N GLY A 128 -3.87 9.75 -12.23
CA GLY A 128 -2.93 9.67 -11.13
C GLY A 128 -2.43 11.04 -10.69
N THR A 129 -2.26 11.22 -9.38
CA THR A 129 -1.59 12.39 -8.84
C THR A 129 -0.10 12.11 -8.81
N ILE A 130 0.70 12.97 -9.45
CA ILE A 130 2.16 12.87 -9.47
C ILE A 130 2.73 13.86 -8.46
N ASP A 131 3.36 13.38 -7.41
CA ASP A 131 4.05 14.19 -6.40
C ASP A 131 5.40 13.57 -6.04
N ASN A 132 6.48 14.34 -6.23
CA ASN A 132 7.84 13.93 -5.89
C ASN A 132 8.20 12.49 -6.35
N ASN A 133 7.97 12.20 -7.63
CA ASN A 133 8.17 10.90 -8.29
C ASN A 133 7.31 9.74 -7.75
N THR A 134 6.32 10.03 -6.93
CA THR A 134 5.28 9.08 -6.52
C THR A 134 4.01 9.37 -7.30
N ILE A 135 3.40 8.33 -7.85
CA ILE A 135 2.13 8.41 -8.57
C ILE A 135 1.09 7.67 -7.73
N THR A 136 0.01 8.34 -7.34
CA THR A 136 -1.08 7.74 -6.59
C THR A 136 -2.37 7.69 -7.40
N LEU A 137 -3.00 6.52 -7.44
CA LEU A 137 -4.34 6.31 -8.02
C LEU A 137 -5.21 5.61 -7.00
N GLU A 138 -6.49 5.96 -7.00
CA GLU A 138 -7.47 5.39 -6.09
C GLU A 138 -8.68 4.93 -6.90
N PHE A 139 -9.05 3.66 -6.76
CA PHE A 139 -10.17 3.05 -7.47
C PHE A 139 -11.35 2.77 -6.54
N ASP A 140 -12.55 2.69 -7.11
CA ASP A 140 -13.74 2.28 -6.38
C ASP A 140 -13.72 0.79 -5.99
N THR A 141 -14.51 0.45 -4.98
CA THR A 141 -14.62 -0.89 -4.40
C THR A 141 -14.89 -1.97 -5.45
N GLY A 142 -14.14 -3.07 -5.37
CA GLY A 142 -14.30 -4.22 -6.26
C GLY A 142 -13.52 -4.14 -7.57
N THR A 143 -12.72 -3.10 -7.78
CA THR A 143 -11.81 -3.02 -8.93
C THR A 143 -10.69 -4.06 -8.80
N ASP A 144 -10.53 -4.90 -9.81
CA ASP A 144 -9.42 -5.85 -9.91
C ASP A 144 -8.15 -5.11 -10.37
N ILE A 145 -7.18 -5.00 -9.47
CA ILE A 145 -5.90 -4.29 -9.70
C ILE A 145 -4.76 -5.22 -10.11
N THR A 146 -5.01 -6.51 -10.34
CA THR A 146 -3.96 -7.50 -10.67
C THR A 146 -3.51 -7.46 -12.13
N ALA A 147 -4.27 -6.81 -13.00
CA ALA A 147 -4.00 -6.74 -14.44
C ALA A 147 -4.58 -5.48 -15.09
N LEU A 148 -4.02 -4.32 -14.77
CA LEU A 148 -4.46 -3.02 -15.30
C LEU A 148 -3.47 -2.48 -16.34
N ILE A 149 -3.99 -1.80 -17.37
CA ILE A 149 -3.17 -1.21 -18.44
C ILE A 149 -3.13 0.32 -18.25
N PRO A 150 -1.98 0.90 -17.85
CA PRO A 150 -1.84 2.34 -17.74
C PRO A 150 -1.61 3.02 -19.09
N VAL A 151 -2.10 4.26 -19.18
CA VAL A 151 -1.78 5.22 -20.23
C VAL A 151 -0.80 6.24 -19.63
N ILE A 152 0.41 6.29 -20.19
CA ILE A 152 1.53 7.05 -19.66
C ILE A 152 2.09 7.96 -20.75
N GLU A 153 2.24 9.25 -20.44
CA GLU A 153 2.97 10.22 -21.26
C GLU A 153 4.29 10.58 -20.56
N HIS A 154 5.42 10.46 -21.25
CA HIS A 154 6.75 10.72 -20.69
C HIS A 154 7.64 11.50 -21.66
N THR A 155 8.68 12.15 -21.14
CA THR A 155 9.64 12.92 -21.96
C THR A 155 10.89 12.14 -22.35
N GLY A 156 11.16 11.00 -21.69
CA GLY A 156 12.35 10.19 -21.98
C GLY A 156 12.31 9.46 -23.31
N LEU A 157 13.48 8.95 -23.73
CA LEU A 157 13.65 8.11 -24.91
C LEU A 157 12.93 6.77 -24.77
N THR A 158 13.00 6.14 -23.59
CA THR A 158 12.28 4.89 -23.29
C THR A 158 11.74 4.89 -21.86
N ILE A 159 10.77 4.00 -21.59
CA ILE A 159 10.21 3.75 -20.27
C ILE A 159 10.07 2.24 -20.04
N VAL A 160 10.35 1.79 -18.81
CA VAL A 160 10.25 0.40 -18.38
C VAL A 160 9.46 0.33 -17.08
N PRO A 161 8.40 -0.50 -16.94
CA PRO A 161 7.79 -1.33 -17.98
C PRO A 161 7.29 -0.56 -19.20
N ALA A 162 7.23 -1.22 -20.35
CA ALA A 162 6.75 -0.58 -21.58
C ALA A 162 5.26 -0.22 -21.47
N VAL A 163 4.88 0.92 -22.06
CA VAL A 163 3.49 1.38 -22.11
C VAL A 163 2.57 0.39 -22.83
N GLY A 164 1.30 0.37 -22.45
CA GLY A 164 0.27 -0.47 -23.09
C GLY A 164 0.29 -1.95 -22.67
N LEU A 165 1.11 -2.33 -21.69
CA LEU A 165 1.11 -3.67 -21.10
C LEU A 165 0.30 -3.70 -19.81
N ALA A 166 -0.40 -4.82 -19.57
CA ALA A 166 -1.05 -5.07 -18.29
C ALA A 166 0.00 -5.24 -17.19
N GLN A 167 -0.23 -4.59 -16.05
CA GLN A 167 0.60 -4.66 -14.87
C GLN A 167 -0.23 -5.06 -13.65
N ASP A 168 0.44 -5.69 -12.70
CA ASP A 168 -0.10 -6.03 -11.39
C ASP A 168 0.26 -4.91 -10.41
N PHE A 169 -0.76 -4.26 -9.85
CA PHE A 169 -0.63 -3.16 -8.88
C PHE A 169 -1.01 -3.58 -7.46
N THR A 170 -1.05 -4.88 -7.15
CA THR A 170 -1.20 -5.37 -5.77
C THR A 170 -0.09 -4.91 -4.83
N ASN A 171 1.08 -4.55 -5.39
CA ASN A 171 2.20 -3.92 -4.69
C ASN A 171 2.64 -2.67 -5.45
N PRO A 172 3.34 -1.72 -4.79
CA PRO A 172 3.94 -0.58 -5.47
C PRO A 172 4.78 -1.00 -6.68
N LEU A 173 4.52 -0.40 -7.84
CA LEU A 173 5.20 -0.71 -9.10
C LEU A 173 6.11 0.44 -9.51
N VAL A 174 7.35 0.15 -9.87
CA VAL A 174 8.34 1.17 -10.30
C VAL A 174 8.41 1.25 -11.82
N TYR A 175 8.31 2.47 -12.35
CA TYR A 175 8.62 2.81 -13.73
C TYR A 175 9.95 3.56 -13.82
N THR A 176 10.84 3.15 -14.70
CA THR A 176 12.11 3.81 -15.00
C THR A 176 12.04 4.47 -16.38
N VAL A 177 12.17 5.79 -16.43
CA VAL A 177 12.27 6.58 -17.66
C VAL A 177 13.75 6.82 -17.96
N VAL A 178 14.17 6.58 -19.20
CA VAL A 178 15.57 6.74 -19.67
C VAL A 178 15.63 7.88 -20.68
N ALA A 179 16.46 8.90 -20.42
CA ALA A 179 16.73 10.04 -21.30
C ALA A 179 17.63 9.67 -22.49
N GLU A 180 17.77 10.57 -23.48
CA GLU A 180 18.64 10.35 -24.64
C GLU A 180 20.12 10.30 -24.27
N ASN A 181 20.52 11.07 -23.25
CA ASN A 181 21.89 11.07 -22.73
C ASN A 181 22.22 9.84 -21.85
N GLY A 182 21.22 8.98 -21.57
CA GLY A 182 21.35 7.78 -20.74
C GLY A 182 21.00 7.96 -19.26
N ASP A 183 20.66 9.18 -18.81
CA ASP A 183 20.19 9.43 -17.46
C ASP A 183 18.84 8.76 -17.21
N THR A 184 18.60 8.35 -15.97
CA THR A 184 17.39 7.60 -15.60
C THR A 184 16.67 8.21 -14.41
N GLN A 185 15.34 8.20 -14.45
CA GLN A 185 14.49 8.62 -13.34
C GLN A 185 13.46 7.53 -13.03
N GLU A 186 13.34 7.18 -11.75
CA GLU A 186 12.37 6.20 -11.26
C GLU A 186 11.12 6.91 -10.70
N PHE A 187 9.96 6.32 -10.96
CA PHE A 187 8.65 6.72 -10.46
C PHE A 187 7.96 5.52 -9.80
N THR A 188 7.48 5.68 -8.56
CA THR A 188 6.75 4.63 -7.84
C THR A 188 5.25 4.87 -7.97
N VAL A 189 4.53 3.89 -8.51
CA VAL A 189 3.07 3.91 -8.65
C VAL A 189 2.43 3.12 -7.51
N ASN A 190 1.60 3.81 -6.73
CA ASN A 190 0.77 3.24 -5.67
C ASN A 190 -0.68 3.28 -6.12
N VAL A 191 -1.34 2.13 -6.17
CA VAL A 191 -2.76 2.02 -6.48
C VAL A 191 -3.48 1.53 -5.23
N THR A 192 -4.49 2.27 -4.80
CA THR A 192 -5.36 1.90 -3.69
C THR A 192 -6.79 1.65 -4.17
N VAL A 193 -7.55 0.86 -3.42
CA VAL A 193 -8.97 0.60 -3.69
C VAL A 193 -9.77 1.06 -2.47
N ARG A 194 -10.73 1.97 -2.69
CA ARG A 194 -11.71 2.39 -1.69
C ARG A 194 -12.59 1.22 -1.31
N LEU A 195 -12.87 1.06 -0.03
CA LEU A 195 -13.90 0.16 0.51
C LEU A 195 -15.28 0.84 0.60
N GLY A 196 -15.34 2.17 0.42
CA GLY A 196 -16.55 2.96 0.65
C GLY A 196 -16.88 3.10 2.14
N THR A 197 -18.09 3.59 2.45
CA THR A 197 -18.62 3.56 3.83
C THR A 197 -18.94 2.13 4.24
N ALA A 198 -18.60 1.74 5.48
CA ALA A 198 -18.90 0.41 6.01
C ALA A 198 -20.35 -0.02 5.69
N SER A 199 -20.49 -1.11 4.94
CA SER A 199 -21.75 -1.61 4.41
C SER A 199 -22.36 -2.72 5.29
N GLY A 200 -21.74 -3.05 6.43
CA GLY A 200 -22.19 -4.08 7.36
C GLY A 200 -21.67 -5.48 7.03
N ILE A 201 -20.79 -5.61 6.03
CA ILE A 201 -20.17 -6.88 5.63
C ILE A 201 -18.79 -7.07 6.27
N GLU A 202 -18.20 -5.98 6.75
CA GLU A 202 -16.84 -5.90 7.24
C GLU A 202 -16.74 -6.32 8.70
N PHE A 203 -15.63 -6.97 9.07
CA PHE A 203 -15.32 -7.21 10.48
C PHE A 203 -14.57 -5.99 11.02
N ILE A 204 -15.13 -5.30 12.00
CA ILE A 204 -14.57 -4.05 12.54
C ILE A 204 -14.24 -4.23 14.01
N THR A 205 -13.00 -3.90 14.36
CA THR A 205 -12.48 -4.04 15.72
C THR A 205 -11.72 -2.80 16.13
N THR A 206 -11.63 -2.54 17.43
CA THR A 206 -10.78 -1.47 17.97
C THR A 206 -9.71 -2.08 18.86
N TRP A 207 -8.49 -1.62 18.67
CA TRP A 207 -7.28 -2.09 19.35
C TRP A 207 -6.55 -0.92 20.01
N SER A 208 -5.78 -1.17 21.06
CA SER A 208 -4.98 -0.16 21.76
C SER A 208 -3.55 -0.65 21.93
N ALA A 209 -2.68 -0.30 20.98
CA ALA A 209 -1.26 -0.54 21.04
C ALA A 209 -0.52 0.28 19.97
N LYS A 210 0.79 0.43 20.13
CA LYS A 210 1.68 0.90 19.05
C LYS A 210 1.88 -0.16 17.95
N GLU A 211 1.93 -1.43 18.33
CA GLU A 211 2.14 -2.55 17.40
C GLU A 211 1.00 -3.55 17.57
N ILE A 212 0.25 -3.76 16.50
CA ILE A 212 -0.95 -4.61 16.45
C ILE A 212 -0.70 -5.76 15.50
N THR A 213 -0.97 -6.96 15.98
CA THR A 213 -0.99 -8.19 15.17
C THR A 213 -2.42 -8.70 15.10
N ILE A 214 -2.92 -8.94 13.90
CA ILE A 214 -4.18 -9.65 13.67
C ILE A 214 -3.84 -11.14 13.57
N PRO A 215 -4.19 -11.98 14.56
CA PRO A 215 -3.82 -13.38 14.56
C PRO A 215 -4.86 -14.23 13.84
N THR A 216 -4.38 -15.22 13.11
CA THR A 216 -5.17 -16.15 12.29
C THR A 216 -5.03 -17.57 12.81
N ASN A 217 -6.06 -18.39 12.57
CA ASN A 217 -5.95 -19.84 12.76
C ASN A 217 -5.21 -20.47 11.57
N PRO A 218 -3.99 -21.02 11.74
CA PRO A 218 -3.18 -21.54 10.64
C PRO A 218 -3.77 -22.78 9.95
N ALA A 219 -4.82 -23.40 10.50
CA ALA A 219 -5.53 -24.51 9.88
C ALA A 219 -6.53 -24.08 8.80
N LEU A 220 -6.79 -22.77 8.65
CA LEU A 220 -7.76 -22.22 7.71
C LEU A 220 -7.08 -21.42 6.60
N THR A 221 -7.82 -21.16 5.51
CA THR A 221 -7.34 -20.38 4.38
C THR A 221 -7.88 -18.95 4.45
N TYR A 222 -6.98 -17.99 4.25
CA TYR A 222 -7.26 -16.56 4.33
C TYR A 222 -6.97 -15.90 2.98
N ASN A 223 -7.74 -14.85 2.70
CA ASN A 223 -7.47 -13.90 1.62
C ASN A 223 -8.24 -12.62 1.96
N TYR A 224 -7.67 -11.82 2.87
CA TYR A 224 -8.34 -10.65 3.42
C TYR A 224 -7.52 -9.38 3.20
N ASN A 225 -8.20 -8.26 3.36
CA ASN A 225 -7.63 -6.92 3.29
C ASN A 225 -7.81 -6.22 4.63
N VAL A 226 -6.89 -5.32 4.96
CA VAL A 226 -6.90 -4.52 6.17
C VAL A 226 -6.86 -3.03 5.80
N ASP A 227 -7.75 -2.29 6.44
CA ASP A 227 -7.79 -0.83 6.52
C ASP A 227 -7.52 -0.50 8.00
N TRP A 228 -6.28 -0.06 8.28
CA TRP A 228 -5.69 0.03 9.63
C TRP A 228 -6.19 1.22 10.43
N ASP A 229 -6.69 2.27 9.77
CA ASP A 229 -7.27 3.45 10.41
C ASP A 229 -8.76 3.65 10.14
N ASN A 230 -9.38 2.68 9.43
CA ASN A 230 -10.79 2.62 9.09
C ASN A 230 -11.26 3.86 8.30
N ASP A 231 -10.37 4.46 7.52
CA ASP A 231 -10.66 5.63 6.69
C ASP A 231 -11.41 5.29 5.39
N GLY A 232 -11.56 3.99 5.10
CA GLY A 232 -12.21 3.48 3.90
C GLY A 232 -11.24 3.20 2.75
N VAL A 233 -9.93 3.25 2.96
CA VAL A 233 -8.89 2.88 2.00
C VAL A 233 -8.21 1.59 2.47
N VAL A 234 -8.02 0.63 1.56
CA VAL A 234 -7.24 -0.57 1.88
C VAL A 234 -5.76 -0.21 1.97
N ASP A 235 -5.16 -0.41 3.13
CA ASP A 235 -3.71 -0.28 3.33
C ASP A 235 -2.96 -1.54 2.89
N GLU A 236 -3.50 -2.71 3.21
CA GLU A 236 -2.88 -4.01 2.94
C GLU A 236 -3.91 -4.98 2.36
N SER A 237 -3.53 -5.68 1.29
CA SER A 237 -4.45 -6.58 0.56
C SER A 237 -3.84 -7.95 0.32
N GLY A 238 -4.71 -8.95 0.11
CA GLY A 238 -4.27 -10.30 -0.27
C GLY A 238 -3.61 -11.10 0.86
N ILE A 239 -3.92 -10.77 2.11
CA ILE A 239 -3.28 -11.35 3.31
C ILE A 239 -3.77 -12.78 3.52
N ASN A 240 -2.85 -13.71 3.76
CA ASN A 240 -3.11 -15.15 3.85
C ASN A 240 -2.75 -15.80 5.20
N GLY A 241 -2.44 -15.00 6.21
CA GLY A 241 -2.09 -15.42 7.57
C GLY A 241 -2.06 -14.24 8.53
N ASP A 242 -1.27 -14.34 9.60
CA ASP A 242 -1.09 -13.24 10.54
C ASP A 242 -0.48 -12.01 9.85
N ILE A 243 -0.86 -10.82 10.31
CA ILE A 243 -0.23 -9.57 9.87
C ILE A 243 -0.01 -8.62 11.04
N THR A 244 1.11 -7.90 10.99
CA THR A 244 1.53 -6.97 12.04
C THR A 244 1.78 -5.59 11.45
N HIS A 245 1.17 -4.58 12.06
CA HIS A 245 1.38 -3.18 11.70
C HIS A 245 1.91 -2.37 12.89
N SER A 246 2.82 -1.44 12.60
CA SER A 246 3.44 -0.54 13.58
C SER A 246 2.99 0.89 13.34
N PHE A 247 2.24 1.44 14.29
CA PHE A 247 1.82 2.84 14.30
C PHE A 247 2.89 3.74 14.92
N ASP A 248 2.85 5.04 14.60
CA ASP A 248 3.77 6.03 15.19
C ASP A 248 3.51 6.26 16.69
N VAL A 249 2.24 6.14 17.10
CA VAL A 249 1.77 6.47 18.45
C VAL A 249 0.99 5.32 19.07
N ASP A 250 1.15 5.16 20.38
CA ASP A 250 0.38 4.21 21.19
C ASP A 250 -0.98 4.85 21.54
N LYS A 251 -2.03 4.45 20.83
CA LYS A 251 -3.41 4.94 20.99
C LYS A 251 -4.42 3.87 20.56
N GLU A 252 -5.70 4.21 20.64
CA GLU A 252 -6.76 3.42 20.04
C GLU A 252 -6.75 3.56 18.51
N HIS A 253 -6.89 2.42 17.82
CA HIS A 253 -7.00 2.31 16.37
C HIS A 253 -8.19 1.42 16.04
N THR A 254 -9.10 1.93 15.21
CA THR A 254 -10.23 1.14 14.68
C THR A 254 -9.78 0.56 13.35
N ILE A 255 -9.88 -0.74 13.21
CA ILE A 255 -9.39 -1.51 12.09
C ILE A 255 -10.58 -2.17 11.40
N ARG A 256 -10.63 -2.07 10.08
CA ARG A 256 -11.64 -2.69 9.22
C ARG A 256 -11.00 -3.83 8.42
N ILE A 257 -11.61 -5.01 8.50
CA ILE A 257 -11.17 -6.22 7.78
C ILE A 257 -12.26 -6.62 6.77
N THR A 258 -11.83 -6.90 5.53
CA THR A 258 -12.70 -7.34 4.44
C THR A 258 -12.11 -8.55 3.71
N GLY A 259 -12.91 -9.23 2.90
CA GLY A 259 -12.48 -10.44 2.18
C GLY A 259 -12.69 -11.73 2.97
N THR A 260 -11.90 -12.76 2.66
CA THR A 260 -12.01 -14.09 3.28
C THR A 260 -11.23 -14.14 4.59
N PHE A 261 -11.96 -13.94 5.70
CA PHE A 261 -11.43 -13.96 7.06
C PHE A 261 -12.26 -14.93 7.94
N PRO A 262 -12.00 -16.25 7.87
CA PRO A 262 -12.90 -17.26 8.44
C PRO A 262 -12.75 -17.46 9.96
N SER A 263 -11.71 -16.91 10.59
CA SER A 263 -11.47 -17.01 12.03
C SER A 263 -10.44 -15.98 12.47
N ILE A 264 -10.61 -15.41 13.66
CA ILE A 264 -9.54 -14.79 14.44
C ILE A 264 -9.22 -15.75 15.58
N GLN A 265 -7.95 -15.92 15.95
CA GLN A 265 -7.60 -16.90 17.00
C GLN A 265 -6.42 -16.47 17.86
N PHE A 266 -6.65 -16.29 19.17
CA PHE A 266 -5.60 -15.95 20.13
C PHE A 266 -5.05 -17.23 20.80
N ASP A 267 -4.63 -18.21 19.99
CA ASP A 267 -4.28 -19.57 20.43
C ASP A 267 -2.89 -19.68 21.09
N ASN A 268 -2.48 -18.75 21.97
CA ASN A 268 -1.31 -18.96 22.83
C ASN A 268 -1.06 -17.91 23.94
N ALA A 269 -2.07 -17.49 24.70
CA ALA A 269 -1.83 -16.69 25.92
C ALA A 269 -1.13 -17.48 27.07
N THR A 270 -0.53 -18.65 26.77
CA THR A 270 0.34 -19.38 27.69
C THR A 270 1.79 -19.38 27.17
N ASN A 271 2.57 -18.39 27.62
CA ASN A 271 4.06 -18.37 27.65
C ASN A 271 4.86 -17.68 26.53
N THR A 272 4.38 -16.62 25.86
CA THR A 272 5.28 -15.74 25.07
C THR A 272 5.60 -14.39 25.73
N GLY A 273 4.89 -14.01 26.80
CA GLY A 273 5.02 -12.68 27.39
C GLY A 273 4.50 -11.55 26.49
N ASP A 274 3.89 -11.91 25.35
CA ASP A 274 3.18 -10.97 24.48
C ASP A 274 1.72 -10.88 24.93
N ASP A 275 1.31 -9.66 25.28
CA ASP A 275 -0.03 -9.31 25.73
C ASP A 275 -0.98 -9.07 24.52
N GLY A 276 -0.72 -9.70 23.37
CA GLY A 276 -1.46 -9.51 22.12
C GLY A 276 -2.99 -9.59 22.28
N ALA A 277 -3.48 -10.58 23.03
CA ALA A 277 -4.91 -10.72 23.33
C ALA A 277 -5.49 -9.52 24.11
N LYS A 278 -4.69 -8.83 24.91
CA LYS A 278 -5.12 -7.64 25.66
C LYS A 278 -5.15 -6.37 24.81
N LYS A 279 -4.55 -6.40 23.61
CA LYS A 279 -4.47 -5.26 22.69
C LYS A 279 -5.80 -5.03 21.97
N ILE A 280 -6.59 -6.07 21.68
CA ILE A 280 -7.95 -5.89 21.18
C ILE A 280 -8.86 -5.47 22.34
N ILE A 281 -9.57 -4.36 22.15
CA ILE A 281 -10.42 -3.75 23.20
C ILE A 281 -11.90 -3.67 22.80
N SER A 282 -12.22 -3.78 21.50
CA SER A 282 -13.60 -3.79 21.02
C SER A 282 -13.80 -4.69 19.80
N VAL A 283 -14.91 -5.42 19.77
CA VAL A 283 -15.53 -5.90 18.53
C VAL A 283 -16.73 -4.99 18.24
N ASP A 284 -16.57 -4.13 17.24
CA ASP A 284 -17.51 -3.07 16.91
C ASP A 284 -18.55 -3.52 15.87
N GLN A 285 -18.18 -4.46 15.00
CA GLN A 285 -19.04 -5.07 14.00
C GLN A 285 -18.55 -6.48 13.66
N TRP A 286 -19.44 -7.47 13.62
CA TRP A 286 -19.11 -8.85 13.21
C TRP A 286 -18.95 -9.00 11.70
N GLY A 287 -19.75 -8.25 10.93
CA GLY A 287 -19.82 -8.35 9.48
C GLY A 287 -20.58 -9.59 9.01
N THR A 288 -20.61 -9.79 7.68
CA THR A 288 -21.23 -10.96 7.04
C THR A 288 -20.19 -12.01 6.64
N GLY A 289 -19.03 -12.01 7.29
CA GLY A 289 -17.97 -12.97 7.03
C GLY A 289 -18.47 -14.41 7.22
N THR A 290 -18.08 -15.33 6.34
CA THR A 290 -18.36 -16.75 6.50
C THR A 290 -17.43 -17.33 7.56
N TRP A 291 -17.81 -17.15 8.84
CA TRP A 291 -17.05 -17.71 9.96
C TRP A 291 -17.03 -19.23 9.86
N LEU A 292 -15.84 -19.81 9.83
CA LEU A 292 -15.66 -21.27 9.86
C LEU A 292 -15.27 -21.76 11.26
N SER A 293 -14.69 -20.89 12.08
CA SER A 293 -14.39 -21.20 13.48
C SER A 293 -14.42 -19.95 14.34
N MET A 294 -15.10 -20.04 15.48
CA MET A 294 -15.03 -19.07 16.58
C MET A 294 -14.28 -19.64 17.80
N GLU A 295 -13.65 -20.81 17.64
CA GLU A 295 -12.93 -21.47 18.73
C GLU A 295 -11.73 -20.61 19.16
N LYS A 296 -11.70 -20.21 20.44
CA LYS A 296 -10.67 -19.34 21.04
C LYS A 296 -10.52 -17.96 20.38
N SER A 297 -11.54 -17.45 19.69
CA SER A 297 -11.43 -16.19 18.96
C SER A 297 -11.18 -14.95 19.80
N PHE A 298 -11.53 -14.97 21.08
CA PHE A 298 -11.27 -13.90 22.04
C PHE A 298 -10.78 -14.45 23.38
N ALA A 299 -10.04 -15.55 23.33
CA ALA A 299 -9.42 -16.16 24.49
C ALA A 299 -8.41 -15.19 25.14
N GLU A 300 -8.54 -14.99 26.45
CA GLU A 300 -7.73 -14.12 27.30
C GLU A 300 -7.74 -12.63 26.88
N CYS A 301 -8.71 -12.21 26.08
CA CYS A 301 -8.90 -10.80 25.72
C CYS A 301 -9.50 -10.01 26.89
N THR A 302 -8.69 -9.76 27.94
CA THR A 302 -9.17 -9.22 29.22
C THR A 302 -9.74 -7.80 29.15
N ASN A 303 -9.41 -7.05 28.10
CA ASN A 303 -9.87 -5.67 27.87
C ASN A 303 -11.04 -5.58 26.86
N LEU A 304 -11.51 -6.71 26.36
CA LEU A 304 -12.47 -6.75 25.27
C LEU A 304 -13.89 -6.38 25.70
N LYS A 305 -14.45 -5.38 25.02
CA LYS A 305 -15.88 -5.09 24.97
C LYS A 305 -16.45 -5.59 23.64
N VAL A 306 -17.74 -5.90 23.63
CA VAL A 306 -18.43 -6.33 22.39
C VAL A 306 -19.71 -5.49 22.24
N PRO A 307 -19.59 -4.21 21.81
CA PRO A 307 -20.74 -3.35 21.53
C PRO A 307 -21.43 -3.64 20.20
N ALA A 308 -20.88 -4.53 19.36
CA ALA A 308 -21.47 -4.93 18.09
C ALA A 308 -22.98 -5.22 18.20
N THR A 309 -23.75 -4.68 17.26
CA THR A 309 -25.22 -4.81 17.21
C THR A 309 -25.72 -5.67 16.05
N ASP A 310 -24.84 -5.95 15.09
CA ASP A 310 -25.05 -6.95 14.05
C ASP A 310 -24.86 -8.37 14.61
N VAL A 311 -25.26 -9.36 13.83
CA VAL A 311 -25.26 -10.77 14.23
C VAL A 311 -24.24 -11.51 13.37
N PRO A 312 -23.29 -12.27 13.94
CA PRO A 312 -22.37 -13.07 13.16
C PRO A 312 -23.11 -14.20 12.45
N ASP A 313 -22.75 -14.48 11.19
CA ASP A 313 -23.20 -15.69 10.50
C ASP A 313 -22.41 -16.91 11.01
N LEU A 314 -23.04 -17.70 11.88
CA LEU A 314 -22.47 -18.91 12.48
C LEU A 314 -22.88 -20.19 11.75
N SER A 315 -23.48 -20.09 10.56
CA SER A 315 -24.04 -21.25 9.84
C SER A 315 -22.99 -22.32 9.51
N ASN A 316 -21.70 -21.98 9.43
CA ASN A 316 -20.61 -22.92 9.18
C ASN A 316 -19.74 -23.20 10.43
N VAL A 317 -20.12 -22.68 11.60
CA VAL A 317 -19.37 -22.84 12.84
C VAL A 317 -19.92 -24.02 13.64
N SER A 318 -19.07 -25.02 13.90
CA SER A 318 -19.43 -26.19 14.73
C SER A 318 -19.03 -26.05 16.20
N SER A 319 -18.12 -25.12 16.53
CA SER A 319 -17.57 -24.94 17.87
C SER A 319 -17.48 -23.46 18.23
N LEU A 320 -18.06 -23.08 19.37
CA LEU A 320 -17.80 -21.82 20.08
C LEU A 320 -16.88 -22.05 21.30
N GLY A 321 -16.18 -23.18 21.32
CA GLY A 321 -15.33 -23.60 22.41
C GLY A 321 -14.32 -22.52 22.77
N PHE A 322 -14.26 -22.17 24.06
CA PHE A 322 -13.32 -21.19 24.60
C PHE A 322 -13.36 -19.81 23.94
N MET A 323 -14.42 -19.45 23.20
CA MET A 323 -14.48 -18.20 22.43
C MET A 323 -14.16 -16.96 23.27
N PHE A 324 -14.66 -16.88 24.51
CA PHE A 324 -14.44 -15.78 25.46
C PHE A 324 -13.79 -16.26 26.77
N ILE A 325 -13.03 -17.36 26.75
CA ILE A 325 -12.33 -17.80 27.97
C ILE A 325 -11.41 -16.67 28.49
N GLY A 326 -11.47 -16.33 29.77
CA GLY A 326 -10.62 -15.30 30.38
C GLY A 326 -10.94 -13.85 29.99
N ALA A 327 -11.87 -13.60 29.05
CA ALA A 327 -12.28 -12.27 28.62
C ALA A 327 -13.08 -11.55 29.74
N SER A 328 -12.34 -11.07 30.73
CA SER A 328 -12.87 -10.77 32.07
C SER A 328 -13.99 -9.75 32.12
N ILE A 329 -14.03 -8.82 31.17
CA ILE A 329 -15.05 -7.76 31.09
C ILE A 329 -16.06 -7.96 29.95
N ALA A 330 -15.89 -9.00 29.12
CA ALA A 330 -16.75 -9.25 27.99
C ALA A 330 -18.14 -9.71 28.45
N ASN A 331 -19.18 -9.09 27.90
CA ASN A 331 -20.57 -9.49 28.06
C ASN A 331 -21.34 -9.19 26.76
N PRO A 332 -21.09 -9.97 25.70
CA PRO A 332 -21.70 -9.73 24.39
C PRO A 332 -23.23 -9.93 24.42
N ASP A 333 -23.96 -9.17 23.60
CA ASP A 333 -25.33 -9.53 23.25
C ASP A 333 -25.32 -10.69 22.26
N VAL A 334 -25.66 -11.87 22.77
CA VAL A 334 -25.72 -13.11 21.99
C VAL A 334 -27.15 -13.60 21.77
N SER A 335 -28.14 -12.79 22.13
CA SER A 335 -29.54 -13.22 22.19
C SER A 335 -30.11 -13.61 20.83
N ASN A 336 -29.55 -13.08 19.74
CA ASN A 336 -29.96 -13.37 18.37
C ASN A 336 -28.97 -14.25 17.60
N TRP A 337 -27.95 -14.81 18.25
CA TRP A 337 -27.03 -15.73 17.59
C TRP A 337 -27.73 -17.05 17.26
N ASP A 338 -27.64 -17.47 16.00
CA ASP A 338 -28.09 -18.80 15.58
C ASP A 338 -26.96 -19.81 15.83
N ILE A 339 -27.11 -20.59 16.90
CA ILE A 339 -26.14 -21.63 17.27
C ILE A 339 -26.62 -23.04 16.90
N SER A 340 -27.64 -23.17 16.03
CA SER A 340 -28.26 -24.46 15.72
C SER A 340 -27.29 -25.49 15.12
N ASN A 341 -26.19 -25.06 14.50
CA ASN A 341 -25.14 -25.95 13.98
C ASN A 341 -24.00 -26.24 14.97
N VAL A 342 -23.98 -25.58 16.12
CA VAL A 342 -22.90 -25.69 17.11
C VAL A 342 -23.09 -26.97 17.93
N THR A 343 -22.03 -27.75 18.05
CA THR A 343 -21.99 -28.96 18.88
C THR A 343 -21.16 -28.78 20.15
N ASN A 344 -20.27 -27.79 20.19
CA ASN A 344 -19.32 -27.58 21.27
C ASN A 344 -19.40 -26.15 21.84
N LEU A 345 -19.71 -26.05 23.15
CA LEU A 345 -19.74 -24.82 23.95
C LEU A 345 -18.74 -24.85 25.13
N VAL A 346 -17.78 -25.78 25.10
CA VAL A 346 -16.82 -25.99 26.19
C VAL A 346 -16.11 -24.69 26.55
N GLY A 347 -16.19 -24.29 27.81
CA GLY A 347 -15.47 -23.14 28.34
C GLY A 347 -15.74 -21.80 27.66
N MET A 348 -16.82 -21.65 26.87
CA MET A 348 -17.08 -20.46 26.05
C MET A 348 -16.96 -19.14 26.84
N PHE A 349 -17.46 -19.10 28.08
CA PHE A 349 -17.38 -17.95 28.99
C PHE A 349 -16.61 -18.26 30.28
N SER A 350 -15.76 -19.30 30.27
CA SER A 350 -14.96 -19.66 31.44
C SER A 350 -14.08 -18.47 31.86
N SER A 351 -14.09 -18.09 33.14
CA SER A 351 -13.36 -16.93 33.69
C SER A 351 -13.73 -15.56 33.09
N ALA A 352 -14.78 -15.46 32.26
CA ALA A 352 -15.36 -14.20 31.83
C ALA A 352 -16.19 -13.59 32.98
N ARG A 353 -15.51 -12.89 33.90
CA ARG A 353 -16.07 -12.50 35.21
C ARG A 353 -17.36 -11.68 35.15
N LEU A 354 -17.51 -10.82 34.14
CA LEU A 354 -18.70 -9.98 33.94
C LEU A 354 -19.74 -10.59 33.00
N ALA A 355 -19.49 -11.77 32.42
CA ALA A 355 -20.42 -12.39 31.49
C ALA A 355 -21.71 -12.82 32.22
N ASN A 356 -22.83 -12.35 31.71
CA ASN A 356 -24.18 -12.80 32.04
C ASN A 356 -25.06 -12.67 30.78
N PRO A 357 -24.76 -13.45 29.72
CA PRO A 357 -25.44 -13.32 28.44
C PRO A 357 -26.89 -13.80 28.50
N ASP A 358 -27.77 -13.14 27.72
CA ASP A 358 -29.10 -13.69 27.43
C ASP A 358 -28.97 -14.78 26.35
N VAL A 359 -29.15 -16.03 26.77
CA VAL A 359 -29.05 -17.24 25.94
C VAL A 359 -30.39 -17.98 25.85
N SER A 360 -31.49 -17.30 26.20
CA SER A 360 -32.81 -17.91 26.33
C SER A 360 -33.43 -18.38 25.00
N LYS A 361 -32.95 -17.85 23.88
CA LYS A 361 -33.41 -18.16 22.51
C LYS A 361 -32.53 -19.17 21.77
N TRP A 362 -31.42 -19.61 22.36
CA TRP A 362 -30.51 -20.53 21.71
C TRP A 362 -31.13 -21.91 21.49
N ASP A 363 -31.01 -22.43 20.28
CA ASP A 363 -31.31 -23.83 19.97
C ASP A 363 -30.09 -24.69 20.27
N THR A 364 -30.10 -25.36 21.43
CA THR A 364 -29.01 -26.23 21.86
C THR A 364 -29.20 -27.69 21.45
N SER A 365 -30.14 -28.00 20.56
CA SER A 365 -30.49 -29.39 20.23
C SER A 365 -29.33 -30.20 19.65
N ASN A 366 -28.34 -29.56 19.03
CA ASN A 366 -27.14 -30.22 18.51
C ASN A 366 -25.93 -30.17 19.46
N VAL A 367 -26.03 -29.47 20.59
CA VAL A 367 -24.90 -29.33 21.53
C VAL A 367 -24.68 -30.63 22.29
N THR A 368 -23.43 -31.11 22.28
CA THR A 368 -23.00 -32.33 22.98
C THR A 368 -22.08 -32.01 24.16
N GLU A 369 -21.28 -30.94 24.08
CA GLU A 369 -20.27 -30.60 25.09
C GLU A 369 -20.49 -29.18 25.65
N MET A 370 -20.66 -29.08 26.96
CA MET A 370 -20.87 -27.82 27.71
C MET A 370 -19.94 -27.69 28.92
N PHE A 371 -18.89 -28.51 28.99
CA PHE A 371 -17.95 -28.54 30.11
C PHE A 371 -17.42 -27.15 30.42
N GLY A 372 -17.57 -26.72 31.68
CA GLY A 372 -17.01 -25.49 32.20
C GLY A 372 -17.47 -24.20 31.50
N MET A 373 -18.59 -24.20 30.78
CA MET A 373 -19.02 -23.04 29.97
C MET A 373 -19.03 -21.71 30.73
N PHE A 374 -19.43 -21.69 32.01
CA PHE A 374 -19.44 -20.51 32.91
C PHE A 374 -18.56 -20.72 34.16
N LEU A 375 -17.57 -21.61 34.09
CA LEU A 375 -16.64 -21.86 35.19
C LEU A 375 -15.92 -20.55 35.58
N PHE A 376 -15.95 -20.15 36.86
CA PHE A 376 -15.41 -18.87 37.36
C PHE A 376 -16.01 -17.57 36.76
N ALA A 377 -17.11 -17.64 36.00
CA ALA A 377 -17.83 -16.47 35.53
C ALA A 377 -18.67 -15.87 36.68
N SER A 378 -18.07 -14.98 37.46
CA SER A 378 -18.61 -14.52 38.75
C SER A 378 -19.94 -13.77 38.68
N SER A 379 -20.36 -13.30 37.49
CA SER A 379 -21.64 -12.63 37.28
C SER A 379 -22.68 -13.50 36.56
N ALA A 380 -22.29 -14.70 36.13
CA ALA A 380 -23.16 -15.55 35.32
C ALA A 380 -24.34 -16.07 36.14
N ASN A 381 -25.54 -15.69 35.71
CA ASN A 381 -26.83 -16.21 36.15
C ASN A 381 -27.82 -16.30 34.97
N PRO A 382 -27.44 -16.88 33.81
CA PRO A 382 -28.35 -17.00 32.67
C PRO A 382 -29.50 -17.96 32.97
N ASP A 383 -30.70 -17.68 32.44
CA ASP A 383 -31.79 -18.66 32.43
C ASP A 383 -31.62 -19.61 31.24
N ILE A 384 -31.23 -20.85 31.55
CA ILE A 384 -31.02 -21.92 30.55
C ILE A 384 -32.08 -23.02 30.65
N SER A 385 -33.19 -22.77 31.34
CA SER A 385 -34.23 -23.78 31.54
C SER A 385 -34.91 -24.22 30.23
N ASN A 386 -34.82 -23.43 29.16
CA ASN A 386 -35.35 -23.77 27.83
C ASN A 386 -34.41 -24.62 26.98
N TRP A 387 -33.17 -24.86 27.40
CA TRP A 387 -32.20 -25.58 26.61
C TRP A 387 -32.60 -27.05 26.42
N ASN A 388 -32.40 -27.53 25.20
CA ASN A 388 -32.49 -28.95 24.87
C ASN A 388 -31.18 -29.65 25.25
N ILE A 389 -31.28 -30.64 26.13
CA ILE A 389 -30.14 -31.40 26.66
C ILE A 389 -30.08 -32.85 26.17
N SER A 390 -30.89 -33.23 25.17
CA SER A 390 -31.01 -34.62 24.75
C SER A 390 -29.72 -35.24 24.22
N ASN A 391 -28.81 -34.40 23.71
CA ASN A 391 -27.53 -34.81 23.14
C ASN A 391 -26.32 -34.50 24.03
N VAL A 392 -26.53 -33.83 25.17
CA VAL A 392 -25.44 -33.42 26.06
C VAL A 392 -24.84 -34.64 26.75
N THR A 393 -23.55 -34.84 26.57
CA THR A 393 -22.79 -35.93 27.19
C THR A 393 -21.85 -35.42 28.30
N ASP A 394 -21.50 -34.12 28.28
CA ASP A 394 -20.65 -33.52 29.31
C ASP A 394 -21.11 -32.08 29.62
N ALA A 395 -21.50 -31.85 30.87
CA ALA A 395 -21.81 -30.53 31.44
C ALA A 395 -21.06 -30.30 32.78
N GLY A 396 -19.91 -30.96 32.93
CA GLY A 396 -19.10 -30.90 34.14
C GLY A 396 -18.63 -29.48 34.41
N SER A 397 -18.62 -29.06 35.68
CA SER A 397 -18.14 -27.73 36.11
C SER A 397 -18.83 -26.52 35.46
N MET A 398 -19.98 -26.71 34.79
CA MET A 398 -20.63 -25.69 33.97
C MET A 398 -20.81 -24.35 34.68
N PHE A 399 -21.26 -24.35 35.94
CA PHE A 399 -21.50 -23.15 36.75
C PHE A 399 -20.62 -23.08 38.01
N SER A 400 -19.54 -23.83 38.05
CA SER A 400 -18.66 -23.83 39.22
C SER A 400 -18.07 -22.44 39.47
N SER A 401 -18.21 -21.92 40.69
CA SER A 401 -17.76 -20.56 41.06
C SER A 401 -18.41 -19.42 40.25
N SER A 402 -19.67 -19.59 39.84
CA SER A 402 -20.51 -18.55 39.23
C SER A 402 -21.51 -17.96 40.24
N ALA A 403 -22.30 -16.97 39.82
CA ALA A 403 -23.41 -16.40 40.60
C ALA A 403 -24.77 -17.06 40.30
N PHE A 404 -24.76 -18.30 39.80
CA PHE A 404 -25.97 -19.02 39.44
C PHE A 404 -26.92 -19.12 40.63
N SER A 405 -28.15 -18.65 40.45
CA SER A 405 -29.12 -18.48 41.53
C SER A 405 -29.92 -19.75 41.80
N THR A 406 -30.42 -19.89 43.04
CA THR A 406 -31.36 -20.94 43.43
C THR A 406 -32.60 -20.98 42.54
N GLU A 407 -33.15 -19.82 42.17
CA GLU A 407 -34.32 -19.74 41.29
C GLU A 407 -34.04 -20.35 39.90
N ASN A 408 -32.94 -19.97 39.27
CA ASN A 408 -32.57 -20.52 37.96
C ASN A 408 -32.17 -22.00 38.07
N TYR A 409 -31.58 -22.42 39.19
CA TYR A 409 -31.25 -23.82 39.41
C TYR A 409 -32.49 -24.70 39.55
N ASP A 410 -33.52 -24.24 40.27
CA ASP A 410 -34.81 -24.94 40.35
C ASP A 410 -35.44 -25.13 38.96
N LYS A 411 -35.53 -24.06 38.18
CA LYS A 411 -36.08 -24.12 36.80
C LYS A 411 -35.30 -25.09 35.92
N LEU A 412 -33.96 -25.06 36.01
CA LEU A 412 -33.07 -25.95 35.28
C LEU A 412 -33.33 -27.42 35.64
N LEU A 413 -33.31 -27.76 36.94
CA LEU A 413 -33.52 -29.13 37.41
C LEU A 413 -34.86 -29.67 36.91
N ILE A 414 -35.94 -28.91 37.11
CA ILE A 414 -37.30 -29.29 36.71
C ILE A 414 -37.39 -29.49 35.21
N SER A 415 -36.82 -28.60 34.41
CA SER A 415 -36.83 -28.74 32.96
C SER A 415 -36.05 -29.97 32.50
N PHE A 416 -34.80 -30.12 32.94
CA PHE A 416 -33.91 -31.18 32.44
C PHE A 416 -34.42 -32.58 32.83
N ALA A 417 -35.03 -32.73 34.00
CA ALA A 417 -35.63 -34.00 34.41
C ALA A 417 -36.83 -34.41 33.54
N ASN A 418 -37.52 -33.45 32.91
CA ASN A 418 -38.70 -33.66 32.07
C ASN A 418 -38.37 -33.84 30.57
N GLN A 419 -37.10 -33.85 30.20
CA GLN A 419 -36.64 -34.05 28.82
C GLN A 419 -36.07 -35.46 28.60
N THR A 420 -35.94 -35.86 27.33
CA THR A 420 -35.02 -36.95 26.98
C THR A 420 -33.60 -36.49 27.28
N ARG A 421 -32.79 -37.36 27.89
CA ARG A 421 -31.45 -37.03 28.39
C ARG A 421 -30.51 -38.23 28.29
N GLN A 422 -29.21 -37.97 28.18
CA GLN A 422 -28.18 -38.99 28.24
C GLN A 422 -27.98 -39.50 29.67
N ASN A 423 -27.42 -40.70 29.79
CA ASN A 423 -26.97 -41.23 31.07
C ASN A 423 -25.51 -40.80 31.35
N ASP A 424 -25.08 -40.94 32.60
CA ASP A 424 -23.67 -40.79 33.00
C ASP A 424 -23.11 -39.37 32.73
N VAL A 425 -23.96 -38.34 32.86
CA VAL A 425 -23.57 -36.94 32.65
C VAL A 425 -23.09 -36.32 33.97
N ASP A 426 -21.90 -35.75 33.94
CA ASP A 426 -21.39 -34.90 35.02
C ASP A 426 -22.03 -33.52 34.95
N PHE A 427 -22.53 -33.01 36.08
CA PHE A 427 -23.05 -31.65 36.17
C PHE A 427 -22.64 -30.98 37.48
N ALA A 428 -22.19 -29.73 37.43
CA ALA A 428 -21.79 -29.02 38.64
C ALA A 428 -22.14 -27.53 38.63
N VAL A 429 -22.80 -27.12 39.72
CA VAL A 429 -23.18 -25.72 40.05
C VAL A 429 -22.49 -25.26 41.35
N SER A 430 -21.44 -25.96 41.77
CA SER A 430 -20.69 -25.73 43.01
C SER A 430 -21.57 -25.76 44.27
N ARG A 431 -21.70 -24.66 45.01
CA ARG A 431 -22.45 -24.57 46.27
C ARG A 431 -23.87 -24.02 46.08
N THR A 432 -24.34 -23.87 44.84
CA THR A 432 -25.69 -23.40 44.55
C THR A 432 -26.71 -24.38 45.11
N THR A 433 -27.64 -23.88 45.91
CA THR A 433 -28.73 -24.68 46.50
C THR A 433 -29.97 -24.64 45.60
N PHE A 434 -30.82 -25.67 45.70
CA PHE A 434 -32.17 -25.69 45.12
C PHE A 434 -33.22 -25.64 46.25
N CYS A 435 -34.47 -25.30 45.93
CA CYS A 435 -35.49 -24.97 46.94
C CYS A 435 -36.78 -25.77 46.85
N SER A 436 -37.45 -25.74 45.70
CA SER A 436 -38.78 -26.30 45.49
C SER A 436 -38.84 -27.81 45.65
N ASP A 437 -40.01 -28.31 46.05
CA ASP A 437 -40.29 -29.75 46.10
C ASP A 437 -40.18 -30.38 44.71
N GLU A 438 -40.63 -29.67 43.68
CA GLU A 438 -40.50 -30.08 42.29
C GLU A 438 -39.04 -30.22 41.88
N ALA A 439 -38.17 -29.26 42.24
CA ALA A 439 -36.74 -29.35 41.98
C ALA A 439 -36.08 -30.51 42.76
N ALA A 440 -36.53 -30.78 43.99
CA ALA A 440 -36.04 -31.91 44.78
C ALA A 440 -36.36 -33.26 44.10
N VAL A 441 -37.58 -33.43 43.58
CA VAL A 441 -38.00 -34.61 42.81
C VAL A 441 -37.20 -34.70 41.51
N ALA A 442 -37.09 -33.59 40.78
CA ALA A 442 -36.38 -33.54 39.51
C ALA A 442 -34.90 -33.91 39.65
N ARG A 443 -34.21 -33.38 40.66
CA ARG A 443 -32.82 -33.74 40.98
C ARG A 443 -32.68 -35.22 41.32
N ALA A 444 -33.60 -35.77 42.11
CA ALA A 444 -33.60 -37.20 42.43
C ALA A 444 -33.75 -38.06 41.16
N THR A 445 -34.65 -37.68 40.26
CA THR A 445 -34.86 -38.33 38.95
C THR A 445 -33.59 -38.32 38.09
N LEU A 446 -32.91 -37.18 37.96
CA LEU A 446 -31.65 -37.08 37.20
C LEU A 446 -30.59 -38.07 37.73
N ILE A 447 -30.44 -38.18 39.05
CA ILE A 447 -29.48 -39.08 39.69
C ILE A 447 -29.91 -40.55 39.55
N SER A 448 -31.14 -40.88 39.92
CA SER A 448 -31.56 -42.28 40.06
C SER A 448 -31.92 -42.96 38.75
N GLU A 449 -32.46 -42.23 37.78
CA GLU A 449 -32.92 -42.80 36.51
C GLU A 449 -31.91 -42.63 35.38
N SER A 450 -30.98 -41.67 35.50
CA SER A 450 -29.99 -41.40 34.45
C SER A 450 -28.54 -41.41 34.92
N ASN A 451 -28.29 -41.75 36.19
CA ASN A 451 -26.95 -41.85 36.75
C ASN A 451 -26.11 -40.56 36.59
N TRP A 452 -26.76 -39.38 36.68
CA TRP A 452 -26.04 -38.11 36.64
C TRP A 452 -25.22 -37.91 37.94
N ASP A 453 -23.96 -37.46 37.80
CA ASP A 453 -23.14 -37.00 38.93
C ASP A 453 -23.34 -35.50 39.15
N ILE A 454 -24.26 -35.15 40.06
CA ILE A 454 -24.62 -33.77 40.37
C ILE A 454 -23.83 -33.28 41.59
N ARG A 455 -22.98 -32.28 41.37
CA ARG A 455 -22.23 -31.56 42.41
C ARG A 455 -22.82 -30.16 42.65
N ASP A 456 -23.62 -30.06 43.71
CA ASP A 456 -24.36 -28.86 44.10
C ASP A 456 -24.34 -28.61 45.62
N GLY A 457 -25.01 -27.55 46.08
CA GLY A 457 -25.17 -27.19 47.49
C GLY A 457 -26.24 -28.01 48.24
N GLY A 458 -26.98 -28.87 47.54
CA GLY A 458 -28.14 -29.57 48.09
C GLY A 458 -29.37 -28.67 48.24
N ARG A 459 -30.41 -29.20 48.92
CA ARG A 459 -31.62 -28.43 49.22
C ARG A 459 -31.30 -27.36 50.26
N ASP A 460 -31.69 -26.13 50.00
CA ASP A 460 -31.52 -25.05 50.97
C ASP A 460 -32.35 -25.34 52.22
N PRO A 461 -31.74 -25.36 53.43
CA PRO A 461 -32.46 -25.61 54.68
C PRO A 461 -33.52 -24.56 55.03
N GLN A 462 -33.52 -23.40 54.38
CA GLN A 462 -34.47 -22.30 54.61
C GLN A 462 -35.70 -22.34 53.70
N CYS A 463 -35.77 -23.30 52.78
CA CYS A 463 -36.93 -23.48 51.92
C CYS A 463 -38.11 -24.05 52.70
N GLU A 464 -39.24 -23.34 52.66
CA GLU A 464 -40.50 -23.73 53.32
C GLU A 464 -41.14 -24.96 52.68
#